data_AF-X1CMF3-F1
#
_entry.id   AF-X1CMF3-F1
#
_cell.length_a   1.000
_cell.length_b   1.000
_cell.length_c   1.000
_cell.angle_alpha   90.00
_cell.angle_beta   90.00
_cell.angle_gamma   90.00
#
_symmetry.space_group_name_H-M   'P 1'
#
loop_
_entity.id
_entity.type
_entity.pdbx_description
1 polymer ?
#
loop_
_entity_poly.entity_id
_entity_poly.type
_entity_poly.pdbx_seq_one_letter_code
_entity_poly.pdbx_strand_id
1 'polypeptide(L)' 'MAPVKVLNDILILVGGVIPAQDFPKLKEMGVANIYGPGSMTNDIVEFIKTHVKK' A
#
# COMPACT_ATOMS: atom_id res chain seq x y z
N MET A 1 -22.47 -6.77 -0.53
CA MET A 1 -21.08 -6.28 -0.66
C MET A 1 -20.43 -7.10 -1.76
N ALA A 2 -20.14 -6.51 -2.93
CA ALA A 2 -19.55 -7.26 -4.05
C ALA A 2 -18.11 -7.70 -3.67
N PRO A 3 -17.66 -8.89 -4.09
CA PRO A 3 -16.30 -9.34 -3.81
C PRO A 3 -15.30 -8.39 -4.49
N VAL A 4 -14.36 -7.83 -3.72
CA VAL A 4 -13.26 -7.02 -4.25
C VAL A 4 -12.38 -7.95 -5.09
N LYS A 5 -12.45 -7.81 -6.40
CA LYS A 5 -11.59 -8.54 -7.33
C LYS A 5 -10.21 -7.86 -7.29
N VAL A 6 -9.26 -8.46 -6.58
CA VAL A 6 -7.86 -7.98 -6.60
C VAL A 6 -7.34 -8.22 -8.02
N LEU A 7 -7.17 -7.13 -8.76
CA LEU A 7 -6.46 -7.17 -10.02
C LEU A 7 -4.98 -7.28 -9.67
N ASN A 8 -4.34 -8.40 -10.03
CA ASN A 8 -2.92 -8.67 -9.74
C ASN A 8 -1.96 -7.61 -10.33
N ASP A 9 -2.47 -6.73 -11.19
CA ASP A 9 -1.74 -5.65 -11.86
C ASP A 9 -1.90 -4.28 -11.17
N ILE A 10 -2.58 -4.21 -10.02
CA ILE A 10 -2.80 -2.96 -9.29
C ILE A 10 -1.89 -2.87 -8.06
N LEU A 11 -1.11 -1.80 -7.98
CA LEU A 11 -0.33 -1.44 -6.80
C LEU A 11 -1.24 -0.82 -5.73
N ILE A 12 -1.34 -1.46 -4.56
CA ILE A 12 -2.14 -0.97 -3.43
C ILE A 12 -1.21 -0.39 -2.36
N LEU A 13 -1.46 0.86 -1.97
CA LEU A 13 -0.77 1.55 -0.89
C LEU A 13 -1.78 1.94 0.19
N VAL A 14 -1.38 1.90 1.45
CA VAL A 14 -2.23 2.33 2.58
C VAL A 14 -1.53 3.43 3.35
N GLY A 15 -2.28 4.47 3.71
CA GLY A 15 -1.78 5.61 4.47
C GLY A 15 -2.64 5.92 5.69
N GLY A 16 -2.04 6.49 6.74
CA GLY A 16 -2.74 6.98 7.92
C GLY A 16 -2.17 6.45 9.25
N VAL A 17 -2.96 6.59 10.33
CA VAL A 17 -2.59 6.07 11.65
C VAL A 17 -3.05 4.62 11.77
N ILE A 18 -2.12 3.67 11.61
CA ILE A 18 -2.41 2.24 11.55
C ILE A 18 -1.66 1.53 12.68
N PRO A 19 -2.32 0.69 13.49
CA PRO A 19 -1.65 -0.12 14.50
C PRO A 19 -0.61 -1.06 13.88
N ALA A 20 0.59 -1.13 14.46
CA ALA A 20 1.68 -1.98 13.94
C ALA A 20 1.29 -3.47 13.85
N GLN A 21 0.40 -3.94 14.73
CA GLN A 21 -0.13 -5.30 14.73
C GLN A 21 -0.96 -5.63 13.48
N ASP A 22 -1.49 -4.63 12.78
CA ASP A 22 -2.30 -4.83 11.57
C ASP A 22 -1.44 -4.92 10.31
N PHE A 23 -0.15 -4.60 10.38
CA PHE A 23 0.74 -4.57 9.21
C PHE A 23 0.88 -5.93 8.54
N PRO A 24 1.08 -7.06 9.28
CA PRO A 24 1.16 -8.38 8.66
C PRO A 24 -0.10 -8.71 7.86
N LYS A 25 -1.27 -8.47 8.46
CA LYS A 25 -2.57 -8.72 7.83
C LYS A 25 -2.78 -7.89 6.56
N LEU A 26 -2.40 -6.60 6.59
CA LEU A 26 -2.48 -5.74 5.41
C LEU A 26 -1.56 -6.22 4.27
N LYS A 27 -0.35 -6.68 4.60
CA LYS A 27 0.56 -7.27 3.62
C LYS A 27 -0.01 -8.55 3.01
N GLU A 28 -0.60 -9.44 3.82
CA GLU A 28 -1.28 -10.65 3.34
C GLU A 28 -2.49 -10.34 2.43
N MET A 29 -3.15 -9.20 2.64
CA MET A 29 -4.24 -8.71 1.80
C MET A 29 -3.77 -8.08 0.47
N GLY A 30 -2.46 -8.00 0.22
CA GLY A 30 -1.90 -7.47 -1.03
C GLY A 30 -1.51 -5.99 -0.97
N VAL A 31 -1.42 -5.39 0.22
CA VAL A 31 -0.88 -4.03 0.36
C VAL A 31 0.63 -4.06 0.09
N ALA A 32 1.08 -3.32 -0.90
CA ALA A 32 2.48 -3.25 -1.27
C ALA A 32 3.29 -2.42 -0.27
N ASN A 33 2.74 -1.31 0.25
CA ASN A 33 3.41 -0.53 1.28
C ASN A 33 2.43 0.25 2.19
N ILE A 34 2.89 0.56 3.40
CA ILE A 34 2.14 1.25 4.45
C ILE A 34 2.88 2.53 4.84
N TYR A 35 2.19 3.67 4.85
CA TYR A 35 2.74 4.98 5.17
C TYR A 35 2.05 5.61 6.37
N GLY A 36 2.82 5.88 7.42
CA GLY A 36 2.33 6.44 8.68
C GLY A 36 2.34 7.97 8.71
N PRO A 37 1.92 8.58 9.83
CA PRO A 37 2.10 10.01 10.05
C PRO A 37 3.58 10.41 9.92
N GLY A 38 3.84 11.47 9.16
CA GLY A 38 5.21 11.97 8.93
C GLY A 38 5.97 11.25 7.81
N SER A 39 5.38 10.25 7.13
CA SER A 39 5.98 9.69 5.90
C SER A 39 6.18 10.78 4.85
N MET A 40 7.37 10.80 4.26
CA MET A 40 7.75 11.80 3.26
C MET A 40 7.03 11.50 1.93
N THR A 41 6.36 12.49 1.36
CA THR A 41 5.68 12.34 0.07
C THR A 41 6.62 11.89 -1.05
N ASN A 42 7.88 12.32 -1.01
CA ASN A 42 8.89 11.91 -1.98
C ASN A 42 9.13 10.40 -1.97
N ASP A 43 9.17 9.77 -0.79
CA ASP A 43 9.37 8.33 -0.67
C ASP A 43 8.17 7.55 -1.26
N ILE A 44 6.96 8.09 -1.08
CA ILE A 44 5.73 7.52 -1.66
C ILE A 44 5.79 7.60 -3.20
N VAL A 45 6.18 8.77 -3.73
CA VAL A 45 6.29 8.99 -5.17
C VAL A 45 7.36 8.08 -5.79
N GLU A 46 8.52 7.97 -5.16
CA GLU A 46 9.61 7.11 -5.64
C GLU A 46 9.22 5.63 -5.61
N PHE A 47 8.53 5.19 -4.56
CA PHE A 47 7.99 3.84 -4.49
C PHE A 47 7.03 3.55 -5.64
N ILE A 48 6.08 4.46 -5.92
CA ILE A 48 5.14 4.28 -7.04
C ILE A 48 5.88 4.18 -8.37
N LYS A 49 6.82 5.09 -8.63
CA LYS A 49 7.59 5.13 -9.90
C LYS A 49 8.42 3.87 -10.14
N THR A 50 8.91 3.23 -9.07
CA THR A 50 9.74 2.02 -9.16
C THR A 50 8.93 0.73 -9.30
N HIS A 51 7.65 0.75 -8.89
CA HIS A 51 6.80 -0.44 -8.84
C HIS A 51 5.70 -0.47 -9.91
N VAL A 52 5.51 0.61 -10.68
CA VAL A 52 4.57 0.67 -11.80
C VAL A 52 5.34 0.68 -13.12
N LYS A 53 4.98 -0.22 -14.04
CA LYS A 53 5.49 -0.23 -15.42
C LYS A 53 4.73 0.80 -16.26
N LYS A 54 5.44 1.51 -17.14
CA LYS A 54 4.83 2.44 -18.11
C LYS A 54 4.21 1.70 -19.29
#